data_AF-A0A321LRX2-F1
#
_entry.id   AF-A0A321LRX2-F1
#
_cell.length_a   1.000
_cell.length_b   1.000
_cell.length_c   1.000
_cell.angle_alpha   90.00
_cell.angle_beta   90.00
_cell.angle_gamma   90.00
#
_symmetry.space_group_name_H-M   'P 1'
#
loop_
_entity.id
_entity.type
_entity.pdbx_description
1 polymer ?
#
loop_
_entity_poly.entity_id
_entity_poly.type
_entity_poly.pdbx_seq_one_letter_code
_entity_poly.pdbx_strand_id
1 'polypeptide(L)' 'MPTIQITMLKGRTIEQKRKLVARVTDAMAEEARTAKENIIVTIIEVDREDYGHGGVLMADKT' A
#
# COMPACT_ATOMS: atom_id res chain seq x y z
N MET A 1 5.38 17.62 -0.97
CA MET A 1 4.18 16.79 -1.20
C MET A 1 4.62 15.34 -1.42
N PRO A 2 4.93 14.58 -0.36
CA PRO A 2 5.31 13.18 -0.49
C PRO A 2 4.13 12.35 -0.99
N THR A 3 4.43 11.41 -1.90
CA THR A 3 3.47 10.44 -2.42
C THR A 3 3.98 9.04 -2.12
N ILE A 4 3.11 8.22 -1.54
CA ILE A 4 3.39 6.84 -1.16
C ILE A 4 2.48 5.94 -1.99
N GLN A 5 3.08 4.96 -2.66
CA GLN A 5 2.35 3.91 -3.37
C GLN A 5 2.55 2.58 -2.67
N ILE A 6 1.45 1.93 -2.31
CA ILE A 6 1.45 0.61 -1.70
C ILE A 6 0.91 -0.37 -2.74
N THR A 7 1.79 -1.21 -3.28
CA THR A 7 1.39 -2.33 -4.14
C THR A 7 1.22 -3.58 -3.30
N MET A 8 0.06 -4.23 -3.39
CA MET A 8 -0.25 -5.43 -2.61
C MET A 8 -1.26 -6.33 -3.32
N LEU A 9 -1.26 -7.63 -2.99
CA LEU A 9 -2.29 -8.54 -3.50
C LEU A 9 -3.70 -8.10 -3.08
N LYS A 10 -4.71 -8.32 -3.93
CA LYS A 10 -6.13 -8.17 -3.57
C LYS A 10 -6.51 -9.00 -2.34
N GLY A 11 -7.62 -8.61 -1.71
CA GLY A 11 -8.26 -9.36 -0.62
C GLY A 11 -8.31 -8.64 0.72
N ARG A 12 -7.86 -7.38 0.80
CA ARG A 12 -7.97 -6.59 2.03
C ARG A 12 -9.35 -5.96 2.11
N THR A 13 -9.92 -5.93 3.31
CA THR A 13 -11.20 -5.24 3.54
C THR A 13 -11.00 -3.73 3.48
N ILE A 14 -12.07 -2.99 3.24
CA ILE A 14 -12.00 -1.52 3.22
C ILE A 14 -11.55 -0.94 4.57
N GLU A 15 -11.89 -1.60 5.68
CA GLU A 15 -11.46 -1.20 7.02
C GLU A 15 -9.95 -1.37 7.22
N GLN A 16 -9.37 -2.45 6.68
CA GLN A 16 -7.92 -2.65 6.70
C GLN A 16 -7.20 -1.58 5.88
N LYS A 17 -7.72 -1.25 4.68
CA LYS A 17 -7.16 -0.19 3.83
C LYS A 17 -7.23 1.18 4.51
N ARG A 18 -8.34 1.51 5.18
CA ARG A 18 -8.51 2.74 5.96
C ARG A 18 -7.45 2.87 7.06
N LYS A 19 -7.27 1.81 7.86
CA LYS A 19 -6.25 1.78 8.93
C LYS A 19 -4.83 1.91 8.37
N LEU A 20 -4.55 1.28 7.22
CA LEU A 20 -3.24 1.34 6.59
C LEU A 20 -2.91 2.75 6.11
N VAL A 21 -3.83 3.40 5.39
CA VAL A 21 -3.66 4.79 4.92
C VAL A 21 -3.41 5.72 6.10
N ALA A 22 -4.23 5.64 7.16
CA ALA A 22 -4.09 6.48 8.33
C ALA A 22 -2.69 6.34 8.98
N ARG A 23 -2.24 5.10 9.24
CA ARG A 23 -0.96 4.86 9.90
C ARG A 23 0.25 5.24 9.04
N VAL A 24 0.20 5.04 7.73
CA VAL A 24 1.27 5.45 6.82
C VAL A 24 1.36 6.97 6.76
N THR A 25 0.22 7.67 6.70
CA THR A 25 0.19 9.13 6.77
C THR A 25 0.74 9.64 8.10
N ASP A 26 0.39 9.02 9.23
CA ASP A 26 0.91 9.39 10.55
C ASP A 26 2.43 9.27 10.61
N ALA A 27 2.99 8.12 10.20
CA ALA A 27 4.43 7.89 10.18
C ALA A 27 5.17 8.89 9.28
N MET A 28 4.60 9.22 8.12
CA MET A 28 5.19 10.21 7.21
C MET A 28 5.12 11.62 7.79
N ALA A 29 4.05 11.97 8.48
CA ALA A 29 3.93 13.28 9.13
C ALA A 29 4.96 13.44 10.26
N GLU A 30 5.17 12.38 11.05
CA GLU A 30 6.11 12.34 12.16
C GLU A 30 7.56 12.39 11.67
N GLU A 31 7.97 11.47 10.81
CA GLU A 31 9.38 11.28 10.45
C GLU A 31 9.84 12.24 9.35
N ALA A 32 8.99 12.48 8.33
CA ALA A 32 9.30 13.40 7.25
C ALA A 32 8.83 14.84 7.52
N ARG A 33 8.34 15.12 8.75
CA ARG A 33 7.92 16.45 9.23
C ARG A 33 7.04 17.21 8.24
N THR A 34 6.09 16.51 7.64
CA THR A 34 5.19 17.05 6.61
C THR A 34 3.76 17.10 7.14
N ALA A 35 3.05 18.20 6.86
CA ALA A 35 1.64 18.32 7.23
C ALA A 35 0.79 17.24 6.53
N LYS A 36 -0.16 16.63 7.24
CA LYS A 36 -0.90 15.43 6.77
C LYS A 36 -1.64 15.67 5.46
N GLU A 37 -2.18 16.87 5.28
CA GLU A 37 -2.88 17.33 4.07
C GLU A 37 -2.00 17.32 2.82
N ASN A 38 -0.67 17.32 2.97
CA ASN A 38 0.29 17.28 1.87
C ASN A 38 0.77 15.87 1.54
N ILE A 39 0.24 14.84 2.21
CA ILE A 39 0.67 13.44 2.08
C ILE A 39 -0.38 12.67 1.29
N ILE A 40 0.03 12.04 0.20
CA ILE A 40 -0.85 11.24 -0.65
C ILE A 40 -0.47 9.76 -0.50
N VAL A 41 -1.44 8.90 -0.19
CA VAL A 41 -1.26 7.44 -0.14
C VAL A 41 -2.18 6.79 -1.16
N THR A 42 -1.59 6.02 -2.07
CA THR A 42 -2.31 5.24 -3.09
C THR A 42 -2.12 3.76 -2.82
N ILE A 43 -3.21 2.98 -2.83
CA ILE A 43 -3.17 1.52 -2.76
C ILE A 43 -3.45 0.96 -4.15
N ILE A 44 -2.49 0.21 -4.69
CA ILE A 44 -2.62 -0.55 -5.93
C ILE A 44 -2.76 -2.01 -5.57
N GLU A 45 -3.95 -2.55 -5.81
CA GLU A 45 -4.19 -3.98 -5.63
C GLU A 45 -3.94 -4.73 -6.93
N VAL A 46 -3.17 -5.82 -6.84
CA VAL A 46 -2.85 -6.70 -7.97
C VAL A 46 -3.44 -8.09 -7.74
N ASP A 47 -3.87 -8.74 -8.82
CA ASP A 47 -4.27 -10.13 -8.77
C ASP A 47 -3.05 -11.04 -8.61
N ARG A 48 -3.28 -12.29 -8.21
CA ARG A 48 -2.20 -13.27 -8.03
C ARG A 48 -1.53 -13.64 -9.36
N GLU A 49 -2.27 -13.57 -10.47
CA GLU A 49 -1.77 -13.82 -11.83
C GLU A 49 -0.91 -12.66 -12.38
N ASP A 50 -1.03 -11.47 -11.79
CA ASP A 50 -0.29 -10.27 -12.20
C ASP A 50 0.90 -9.94 -11.28
N TYR A 51 1.15 -10.77 -10.25
CA TYR A 51 2.18 -10.49 -9.25
C TYR A 51 3.18 -11.64 -9.17
N GLY A 52 4.44 -11.37 -9.56
CA GLY A 52 5.52 -12.35 -9.55
C GLY A 52 6.55 -12.08 -8.45
N HIS A 53 7.07 -13.14 -7.82
CA HIS A 53 8.17 -13.04 -6.87
C HIS A 53 9.16 -14.19 -7.07
N GLY A 54 10.40 -13.84 -7.46
CA GLY A 54 11.46 -14.81 -7.74
C GLY A 54 11.24 -15.59 -9.04
N GLY A 55 10.65 -14.97 -10.06
CA GLY A 55 10.36 -15.60 -11.35
C GLY A 55 9.13 -16.52 -11.36
N VAL A 56 8.37 -16.57 -10.25
CA VAL A 56 7.17 -17.40 -10.10
C VAL A 56 5.96 -16.50 -9.81
N LEU A 57 4.86 -16.69 -10.52
CA LEU A 57 3.62 -15.95 -10.24
C LEU A 57 3.07 -16.36 -8.88
N MET A 58 2.47 -15.42 -8.16
CA MET A 58 1.79 -15.73 -6.91
C MET A 58 0.59 -16.66 -7.15
N ALA A 59 0.04 -16.71 -8.36
CA ALA A 59 -0.97 -17.70 -8.75
C ALA A 59 -0.47 -19.14 -8.64
N ASP A 60 0.83 -19.37 -8.88
CA ASP A 60 1.44 -20.71 -8.85
C ASP A 60 1.92 -21.14 -7.46
N LYS A 61 1.90 -20.22 -6.49
CA LYS A 61 2.26 -20.52 -5.09
C LYS A 61 1.00 -20.93 -4.33
N THR A 62 1.03 -22.13 -3.74
CA THR A 62 -0.04 -22.66 -2.87
C THR A 62 -0.19 -21.85 -1.59
#